data_AF-Q8PCX9-F1
#
_entry.id   AF-Q8PCX9-F1
#
_cell.length_a   1.000
_cell.length_b   1.000
_cell.length_c   1.000
_cell.angle_alpha   90.00
_cell.angle_beta   90.00
_cell.angle_gamma   90.00
#
_symmetry.space_group_name_H-M   'P 1'
#
loop_
_entity.id
_entity.type
_entity.pdbx_description
1 polymer ?
#
loop_
_entity_poly.entity_id
_entity_poly.type
_entity_poly.pdbx_seq_one_letter_code
_entity_poly.pdbx_strand_id
1 'polypeptide(L)'
;MNVLIAALLCALAGTAVAQDIPPGYAGQGGMTLQDIDPAIYAYHYDHGFTGEDAMGWDPSLQFAWSRLAAAKVCAQQPVTDAVIAKLVEQYGQSADVHQINGITFHEAQMRAAGTFCTPARSADATAVVPAFVAGDFSQATAYAAAATAGTLVVAAAEGHTAGAALSDTEMALAPSADWALQLPLHAQLSVGSNGQPNGDEMLRVVRRGHTGALVGVQIATNLLTLKYGGAGASIFNKSQLKGEKIKDIGNPGYVLQRDAVNTHLKRYFTGHPAAIPVEPFPLQVVMSDWLLVYQSLGDEKSPYELRYAVSIGGERSGLLKRKASPVNLNCQPTPRTASLEEWEANNYALVKQTAQAYADECAAKFAERLPQWFPDTATVAASN
;
A
#
# COMPACT_ATOMS: atom_id res chain seq x y z
N MET A 1 -20.08 -66.41 23.73
CA MET A 1 -21.08 -65.37 24.02
C MET A 1 -20.33 -64.13 24.49
N ASN A 2 -20.64 -62.97 23.91
CA ASN A 2 -20.11 -61.61 24.17
C ASN A 2 -18.94 -61.11 23.30
N VAL A 3 -19.30 -60.69 22.07
CA VAL A 3 -19.21 -59.33 21.49
C VAL A 3 -18.01 -58.42 21.88
N LEU A 4 -17.23 -58.08 20.83
CA LEU A 4 -16.56 -56.81 20.45
C LEU A 4 -16.44 -55.66 21.47
N ILE A 5 -15.29 -54.97 21.45
CA ILE A 5 -15.17 -53.55 21.01
C ILE A 5 -13.69 -53.27 20.68
N ALA A 6 -13.45 -52.90 19.42
CA ALA A 6 -12.23 -52.25 18.96
C ALA A 6 -12.26 -50.80 19.47
N ALA A 7 -11.25 -50.40 20.23
CA ALA A 7 -11.03 -49.00 20.54
C ALA A 7 -10.36 -48.34 19.33
N LEU A 8 -11.19 -47.75 18.45
CA LEU A 8 -10.74 -46.71 17.54
C LEU A 8 -10.14 -45.58 18.39
N LEU A 9 -8.83 -45.38 18.28
CA LEU A 9 -8.22 -44.09 18.58
C LEU A 9 -8.69 -43.11 17.51
N CYS A 10 -9.86 -42.50 17.75
CA CYS A 10 -10.18 -41.22 17.14
C CYS A 10 -9.21 -40.20 17.72
N ALA A 11 -8.08 -40.02 17.05
CA ALA A 11 -7.41 -38.73 17.10
C ALA A 11 -8.42 -37.73 16.55
N LEU A 12 -9.07 -36.99 17.44
CA LEU A 12 -9.77 -35.77 17.10
C LEU A 12 -8.72 -34.89 16.41
N ALA A 13 -8.74 -34.89 15.07
CA ALA A 13 -8.18 -33.82 14.31
C ALA A 13 -8.90 -32.57 14.81
N GLY A 14 -8.22 -31.84 15.71
CA GLY A 14 -8.62 -30.50 16.06
C GLY A 14 -8.70 -29.75 14.75
N THR A 15 -9.91 -29.39 14.35
CA THR A 15 -10.14 -28.43 13.28
C THR A 15 -9.52 -27.13 13.78
N ALA A 16 -8.25 -26.91 13.45
CA ALA A 16 -7.60 -25.62 13.57
C ALA A 16 -8.22 -24.71 12.51
N VAL A 17 -9.35 -24.11 12.87
CA VAL A 17 -9.98 -23.05 12.10
C VAL A 17 -9.29 -21.74 12.49
N ALA A 18 -8.64 -21.09 11.51
CA ALA A 18 -8.21 -19.69 11.48
C ALA A 18 -7.73 -19.06 12.81
N GLN A 19 -6.46 -19.28 13.17
CA GLN A 19 -5.82 -18.61 14.32
C GLN A 19 -4.35 -18.30 14.02
N ASP A 20 -4.04 -17.52 12.98
CA ASP A 20 -2.69 -16.94 12.78
C ASP A 20 -2.74 -15.63 11.96
N ILE A 21 -3.88 -14.94 11.96
CA ILE A 21 -3.94 -13.58 11.41
C ILE A 21 -3.11 -12.68 12.34
N PRO A 22 -2.03 -12.02 11.86
CA PRO A 22 -1.22 -11.14 12.71
C PRO A 22 -2.10 -10.16 13.48
N PRO A 23 -1.85 -9.92 14.79
CA PRO A 23 -2.70 -9.05 15.59
C PRO A 23 -2.91 -7.69 14.93
N GLY A 24 -4.17 -7.33 14.67
CA GLY A 24 -4.56 -6.08 14.00
C GLY A 24 -4.57 -6.10 12.46
N TYR A 25 -4.19 -7.22 11.84
CA TYR A 25 -4.34 -7.41 10.41
C TYR A 25 -5.77 -7.85 10.06
N ALA A 26 -6.49 -7.06 9.26
CA ALA A 26 -7.89 -7.35 8.89
C ALA A 26 -8.04 -7.88 7.44
N GLY A 27 -6.93 -8.18 6.75
CA GLY A 27 -6.97 -8.55 5.34
C GLY A 27 -7.15 -7.38 4.38
N GLN A 28 -6.85 -6.13 4.83
CA GLN A 28 -6.87 -4.91 3.99
C GLN A 28 -5.54 -4.07 4.00
N GLY A 29 -4.98 -3.75 2.82
CA GLY A 29 -3.79 -2.94 2.50
C GLY A 29 -2.40 -3.58 2.64
N GLY A 30 -2.28 -4.79 3.19
CA GLY A 30 -1.02 -5.30 3.77
C GLY A 30 0.14 -5.53 2.80
N MET A 31 -0.11 -6.14 1.64
CA MET A 31 0.95 -6.43 0.65
C MET A 31 1.17 -5.30 -0.38
N THR A 32 0.41 -4.21 -0.29
CA THR A 32 0.56 -3.03 -1.18
C THR A 32 1.45 -1.93 -0.58
N LEU A 33 2.01 -2.18 0.62
CA LEU A 33 2.93 -1.29 1.32
C LEU A 33 4.35 -1.43 0.75
N GLN A 34 5.14 -0.35 0.79
CA GLN A 34 6.58 -0.44 0.53
C GLN A 34 7.31 -1.11 1.70
N ASP A 35 6.90 -0.81 2.93
CA ASP A 35 7.38 -1.45 4.16
C ASP A 35 6.28 -2.35 4.75
N ILE A 36 6.18 -3.57 4.25
CA ILE A 36 5.24 -4.57 4.77
C ILE A 36 5.73 -5.07 6.12
N ASP A 37 4.85 -5.12 7.12
CA ASP A 37 5.15 -5.76 8.39
C ASP A 37 5.62 -7.22 8.15
N PRO A 38 6.79 -7.62 8.66
CA PRO A 38 7.30 -8.98 8.54
C PRO A 38 6.31 -10.10 8.86
N ALA A 39 5.44 -9.90 9.86
CA ALA A 39 4.41 -10.88 10.24
C ALA A 39 3.26 -10.95 9.22
N ILE A 40 2.90 -9.84 8.60
CA ILE A 40 1.88 -9.78 7.54
C ILE A 40 2.41 -10.45 6.27
N TYR A 41 3.64 -10.16 5.88
CA TYR A 41 4.26 -10.82 4.74
C TYR A 41 4.39 -12.34 4.96
N ALA A 42 4.83 -12.74 6.16
CA ALA A 42 4.90 -14.14 6.57
C ALA A 42 3.53 -14.84 6.51
N TYR A 43 2.48 -14.18 6.99
CA TYR A 43 1.11 -14.67 6.90
C TYR A 43 0.70 -14.94 5.45
N HIS A 44 0.90 -13.99 4.53
CA HIS A 44 0.56 -14.19 3.13
C HIS A 44 1.42 -15.22 2.42
N TYR A 45 2.69 -15.35 2.81
CA TYR A 45 3.54 -16.40 2.27
C TYR A 45 3.00 -17.81 2.61
N ASP A 46 2.41 -17.97 3.80
CA ASP A 46 1.88 -19.24 4.29
C ASP A 46 0.41 -19.48 3.86
N HIS A 47 -0.42 -18.45 3.85
CA HIS A 47 -1.88 -18.51 3.64
C HIS A 47 -2.33 -17.99 2.26
N GLY A 48 -1.38 -17.48 1.48
CA GLY A 48 -1.55 -17.10 0.09
C GLY A 48 -1.74 -15.61 -0.15
N PHE A 49 -1.46 -15.25 -1.40
CA PHE A 49 -1.52 -13.89 -1.93
C PHE A 49 -2.85 -13.68 -2.66
N THR A 50 -3.96 -13.85 -1.95
CA THR A 50 -5.34 -13.70 -2.45
C THR A 50 -6.07 -12.59 -1.71
N GLY A 51 -7.22 -12.16 -2.24
CA GLY A 51 -8.04 -11.08 -1.65
C GLY A 51 -7.66 -9.69 -2.15
N GLU A 52 -8.37 -8.66 -1.63
CA GLU A 52 -8.17 -7.24 -1.99
C GLU A 52 -6.77 -6.72 -1.66
N ASP A 53 -6.01 -7.51 -0.89
CA ASP A 53 -4.67 -7.19 -0.37
C ASP A 53 -3.52 -7.70 -1.17
N ALA A 54 -3.78 -8.65 -2.06
CA ALA A 54 -2.81 -9.13 -3.02
C ALA A 54 -2.22 -7.94 -3.80
N MET A 55 -0.97 -8.04 -4.26
CA MET A 55 -0.26 -6.97 -4.99
C MET A 55 -0.88 -6.59 -6.36
N GLY A 56 -2.14 -6.95 -6.64
CA GLY A 56 -2.83 -6.77 -7.91
C GLY A 56 -2.37 -7.74 -9.01
N TRP A 57 -1.48 -8.68 -8.68
CA TRP A 57 -0.96 -9.70 -9.58
C TRP A 57 -1.71 -11.02 -9.40
N ASP A 58 -1.67 -11.87 -10.43
CA ASP A 58 -2.24 -13.22 -10.37
C ASP A 58 -1.74 -13.97 -9.12
N PRO A 59 -2.61 -14.58 -8.30
CA PRO A 59 -2.19 -15.24 -7.06
C PRO A 59 -1.23 -16.42 -7.28
N SER A 60 -1.35 -17.12 -8.41
CA SER A 60 -0.43 -18.21 -8.78
C SER A 60 0.94 -17.64 -9.14
N LEU A 61 0.97 -16.51 -9.86
CA LEU A 61 2.20 -15.78 -10.16
C LEU A 61 2.89 -15.28 -8.89
N GLN A 62 2.15 -14.70 -7.95
CA GLN A 62 2.70 -14.26 -6.66
C GLN A 62 3.23 -15.43 -5.82
N PHE A 63 2.54 -16.56 -5.83
CA PHE A 63 3.05 -17.78 -5.21
C PHE A 63 4.40 -18.18 -5.85
N ALA A 64 4.47 -18.27 -7.18
CA ALA A 64 5.69 -18.65 -7.88
C ALA A 64 6.85 -17.69 -7.58
N TRP A 65 6.63 -16.38 -7.63
CA TRP A 65 7.62 -15.38 -7.25
C TRP A 65 8.08 -15.52 -5.80
N SER A 66 7.15 -15.72 -4.87
CA SER A 66 7.47 -15.88 -3.45
C SER A 66 8.33 -17.13 -3.20
N ARG A 67 8.05 -18.26 -3.85
CA ARG A 67 8.79 -19.51 -3.64
C ARG A 67 10.18 -19.45 -4.28
N LEU A 68 10.31 -18.81 -5.45
CA LEU A 68 11.63 -18.55 -6.05
C LEU A 68 12.48 -17.62 -5.17
N ALA A 69 11.87 -16.57 -4.61
CA ALA A 69 12.53 -15.69 -3.65
C ALA A 69 12.95 -16.43 -2.37
N ALA A 70 12.08 -17.26 -1.79
CA ALA A 70 12.42 -18.06 -0.60
C ALA A 70 13.50 -19.10 -0.87
N ALA A 71 13.49 -19.75 -2.03
CA ALA A 71 14.56 -20.68 -2.41
C ALA A 71 15.91 -19.95 -2.47
N LYS A 72 15.93 -18.70 -2.96
CA LYS A 72 17.15 -17.88 -2.97
C LYS A 72 17.55 -17.36 -1.60
N VAL A 73 16.62 -16.85 -0.80
CA VAL A 73 16.92 -16.22 0.49
C VAL A 73 17.19 -17.27 1.57
N CYS A 74 16.35 -18.30 1.66
CA CYS A 74 16.39 -19.30 2.73
C CYS A 74 17.24 -20.52 2.39
N ALA A 75 17.26 -20.97 1.13
CA ALA A 75 18.03 -22.15 0.70
C ALA A 75 19.30 -21.79 -0.11
N GLN A 76 19.58 -20.51 -0.32
CA GLN A 76 20.71 -20.02 -1.14
C GLN A 76 20.73 -20.57 -2.58
N GLN A 77 19.57 -20.97 -3.10
CA GLN A 77 19.42 -21.48 -4.45
C GLN A 77 19.17 -20.32 -5.44
N PRO A 78 20.08 -20.08 -6.41
CA PRO A 78 19.91 -18.95 -7.32
C PRO A 78 18.71 -19.13 -8.24
N VAL A 79 18.01 -18.02 -8.51
CA VAL A 79 17.01 -17.94 -9.58
C VAL A 79 17.75 -17.77 -10.90
N THR A 80 17.43 -18.61 -11.89
CA THR A 80 18.11 -18.63 -13.19
C THR A 80 17.27 -17.97 -14.29
N ASP A 81 17.92 -17.46 -15.33
CA ASP A 81 17.21 -16.88 -16.49
C ASP A 81 16.26 -17.88 -17.16
N ALA A 82 16.55 -19.19 -17.05
CA ALA A 82 15.69 -20.24 -17.56
C ALA A 82 14.31 -20.26 -16.90
N VAL A 83 14.24 -20.09 -15.57
CA VAL A 83 12.93 -20.04 -14.87
C VAL A 83 12.23 -18.71 -15.09
N ILE A 84 12.97 -17.61 -15.25
CA ILE A 84 12.40 -16.30 -15.64
C ILE A 84 11.75 -16.39 -17.02
N ALA A 85 12.39 -17.03 -17.99
CA ALA A 85 11.82 -17.25 -19.31
C ALA A 85 10.51 -18.07 -19.25
N LYS A 86 10.43 -19.06 -18.35
CA LYS A 86 9.20 -19.82 -18.12
C LYS A 86 8.08 -19.01 -17.46
N LEU A 87 8.41 -18.07 -16.58
CA LEU A 87 7.43 -17.13 -16.05
C LEU A 87 6.88 -16.21 -17.16
N VAL A 88 7.74 -15.70 -18.03
CA VAL A 88 7.33 -14.87 -19.19
C VAL A 88 6.41 -15.66 -20.13
N GLU A 89 6.76 -16.91 -20.44
CA GLU A 89 5.96 -17.79 -21.30
C GLU A 89 4.57 -18.05 -20.70
N GLN A 90 4.49 -18.32 -19.40
CA GLN A 90 3.24 -18.70 -18.73
C GLN A 90 2.35 -17.51 -18.37
N TYR A 91 2.92 -16.40 -17.91
CA TYR A 91 2.18 -15.29 -17.29
C TYR A 91 2.27 -13.97 -18.07
N GLY A 92 3.01 -13.93 -19.18
CA GLY A 92 3.27 -12.69 -19.93
C GLY A 92 4.18 -11.73 -19.16
N GLN A 93 4.20 -10.44 -19.52
CA GLN A 93 5.14 -9.42 -18.99
C GLN A 93 6.61 -9.64 -19.38
N SER A 94 7.45 -8.64 -19.10
CA SER A 94 8.88 -8.71 -19.38
C SER A 94 9.65 -9.47 -18.28
N ALA A 95 10.83 -9.98 -18.63
CA ALA A 95 11.75 -10.58 -17.67
C ALA A 95 12.05 -9.64 -16.48
N ASP A 96 12.21 -8.34 -16.76
CA ASP A 96 12.45 -7.32 -15.73
C ASP A 96 11.28 -7.18 -14.75
N VAL A 97 10.03 -7.31 -15.21
CA VAL A 97 8.86 -7.27 -14.32
C VAL A 97 8.89 -8.47 -13.37
N HIS A 98 9.15 -9.68 -13.87
CA HIS A 98 9.26 -10.86 -13.00
C HIS A 98 10.43 -10.77 -12.03
N GLN A 99 11.56 -10.25 -12.48
CA GLN A 99 12.76 -10.16 -11.67
C GLN A 99 12.66 -9.06 -10.61
N ILE A 100 12.31 -7.83 -11.01
CA ILE A 100 12.37 -6.64 -10.15
C ILE A 100 11.08 -6.49 -9.35
N ASN A 101 9.92 -6.47 -10.02
CA ASN A 101 8.64 -6.23 -9.35
C ASN A 101 8.11 -7.48 -8.64
N GLY A 102 8.49 -8.66 -9.10
CA GLY A 102 8.12 -9.93 -8.50
C GLY A 102 9.14 -10.45 -7.50
N ILE A 103 10.14 -11.17 -8.00
CA ILE A 103 11.06 -11.97 -7.19
C ILE A 103 11.87 -11.07 -6.24
N THR A 104 12.47 -9.99 -6.72
CA THR A 104 13.30 -9.09 -5.90
C THR A 104 12.49 -8.40 -4.81
N PHE A 105 11.22 -8.06 -5.08
CA PHE A 105 10.30 -7.56 -4.06
C PHE A 105 10.12 -8.57 -2.92
N HIS A 106 9.75 -9.81 -3.27
CA HIS A 106 9.58 -10.88 -2.27
C HIS A 106 10.88 -11.16 -1.51
N GLU A 107 12.04 -11.13 -2.17
CA GLU A 107 13.33 -11.27 -1.51
C GLU A 107 13.58 -10.17 -0.47
N ALA A 108 13.28 -8.91 -0.81
CA ALA A 108 13.46 -7.77 0.08
C ALA A 108 12.62 -7.93 1.37
N GLN A 109 11.36 -8.35 1.23
CA GLN A 109 10.50 -8.60 2.39
C GLN A 109 11.02 -9.73 3.29
N MET A 110 11.50 -10.82 2.70
CA MET A 110 12.08 -11.94 3.46
C MET A 110 13.35 -11.54 4.20
N ARG A 111 14.20 -10.70 3.59
CA ARG A 111 15.45 -10.23 4.21
C ARG A 111 15.21 -9.20 5.30
N ALA A 112 14.16 -8.39 5.19
CA ALA A 112 13.72 -7.48 6.25
C ALA A 112 13.21 -8.24 7.49
N ALA A 113 12.77 -9.49 7.31
CA ALA A 113 12.24 -10.35 8.35
C ALA A 113 13.28 -11.36 8.83
N GLY A 114 14.06 -11.02 9.87
CA GLY A 114 15.18 -11.86 10.36
C GLY A 114 14.79 -13.28 10.80
N THR A 115 13.50 -13.56 11.05
CA THR A 115 12.96 -14.87 11.44
C THR A 115 12.13 -15.55 10.35
N PHE A 116 12.07 -14.99 9.14
CA PHE A 116 11.20 -15.50 8.08
C PHE A 116 11.60 -16.91 7.62
N CYS A 117 12.90 -17.18 7.47
CA CYS A 117 13.37 -18.46 6.98
C CYS A 117 13.28 -19.54 8.06
N THR A 118 12.29 -20.42 7.94
CA THR A 118 12.15 -21.64 8.75
C THR A 118 12.55 -22.87 7.92
N PRO A 119 12.89 -24.00 8.55
CA PRO A 119 13.13 -25.25 7.84
C PRO A 119 11.97 -25.66 6.93
N ALA A 120 10.73 -25.47 7.39
CA ALA A 120 9.52 -25.76 6.61
C ALA A 120 9.43 -24.87 5.35
N ARG A 121 9.54 -23.55 5.50
CA ARG A 121 9.46 -22.62 4.36
C ARG A 121 10.61 -22.83 3.37
N SER A 122 11.80 -23.20 3.84
CA SER A 122 12.93 -23.54 2.99
C SER A 122 12.67 -24.83 2.20
N ALA A 123 12.15 -25.88 2.84
CA ALA A 123 11.84 -27.14 2.18
C ALA A 123 10.73 -26.98 1.13
N ASP A 124 9.66 -26.27 1.49
CA ASP A 124 8.54 -25.97 0.58
C ASP A 124 8.99 -25.17 -0.64
N ALA A 125 9.82 -24.15 -0.43
CA ALA A 125 10.36 -23.33 -1.51
C ALA A 125 11.23 -24.15 -2.47
N THR A 126 12.15 -24.97 -1.95
CA THR A 126 13.04 -25.78 -2.78
C THR A 126 12.30 -26.89 -3.53
N ALA A 127 11.23 -27.45 -2.95
CA ALA A 127 10.47 -28.54 -3.56
C ALA A 127 9.81 -28.16 -4.91
N VAL A 128 9.42 -26.89 -5.08
CA VAL A 128 8.71 -26.43 -6.29
C VAL A 128 9.62 -25.93 -7.41
N VAL A 129 10.86 -25.56 -7.11
CA VAL A 129 11.80 -24.96 -8.10
C VAL A 129 12.02 -25.86 -9.32
N PRO A 130 12.25 -27.19 -9.20
CA PRO A 130 12.45 -28.04 -10.38
C PRO A 130 11.26 -28.03 -11.34
N ALA A 131 10.03 -28.00 -10.81
CA ALA A 131 8.82 -27.94 -11.63
C ALA A 131 8.72 -26.60 -12.37
N PHE A 132 9.00 -25.48 -11.70
CA PHE A 132 9.01 -24.15 -12.34
C PHE A 132 10.07 -24.02 -13.43
N VAL A 133 11.25 -24.60 -13.23
CA VAL A 133 12.30 -24.65 -14.27
C VAL A 133 11.83 -25.45 -15.49
N ALA A 134 11.03 -26.50 -15.28
CA ALA A 134 10.40 -27.27 -16.36
C ALA A 134 9.18 -26.57 -16.99
N GLY A 135 8.73 -25.42 -16.44
CA GLY A 135 7.53 -24.70 -16.87
C GLY A 135 6.22 -25.26 -16.30
N ASP A 136 6.28 -26.16 -15.32
CA ASP A 136 5.10 -26.67 -14.64
C ASP A 136 4.76 -25.81 -13.41
N PHE A 137 3.72 -24.98 -13.55
CA PHE A 137 3.18 -24.13 -12.49
C PHE A 137 1.91 -24.70 -11.84
N SER A 138 1.60 -25.98 -12.03
CA SER A 138 0.38 -26.61 -11.50
C SER A 138 0.24 -26.49 -9.98
N GLN A 139 1.34 -26.59 -9.23
CA GLN A 139 1.34 -26.35 -7.78
C GLN A 139 1.00 -24.91 -7.41
N ALA A 140 1.44 -23.93 -8.21
CA ALA A 140 1.10 -22.52 -7.97
C ALA A 140 -0.40 -22.29 -8.14
N THR A 141 -0.99 -22.86 -9.19
CA THR A 141 -2.44 -22.83 -9.44
C THR A 141 -3.23 -23.54 -8.34
N ALA A 142 -2.79 -24.72 -7.93
CA ALA A 142 -3.45 -25.49 -6.87
C ALA A 142 -3.41 -24.75 -5.52
N TYR A 143 -2.27 -24.13 -5.20
CA TYR A 143 -2.11 -23.32 -4.00
C TYR A 143 -3.01 -22.07 -4.04
N ALA A 144 -3.03 -21.34 -5.16
CA ALA A 144 -3.90 -20.17 -5.32
C ALA A 144 -5.39 -20.54 -5.16
N ALA A 145 -5.81 -21.69 -5.71
CA ALA A 145 -7.16 -22.20 -5.54
C ALA A 145 -7.48 -22.54 -4.08
N ALA A 146 -6.56 -23.21 -3.37
CA ALA A 146 -6.71 -23.53 -1.96
C ALA A 146 -6.70 -22.28 -1.06
N ALA A 147 -5.87 -21.29 -1.36
CA ALA A 147 -5.84 -20.00 -0.68
C ALA A 147 -7.18 -19.26 -0.83
N THR A 148 -7.72 -19.21 -2.04
CA THR A 148 -9.02 -18.61 -2.32
C THR A 148 -10.16 -19.33 -1.60
N ALA A 149 -10.06 -20.67 -1.49
CA ALA A 149 -11.03 -21.48 -0.77
C ALA A 149 -10.85 -21.45 0.77
N GLY A 150 -9.79 -20.84 1.28
CA GLY A 150 -9.45 -20.83 2.71
C GLY A 150 -9.09 -22.23 3.26
N THR A 151 -8.61 -23.14 2.40
CA THR A 151 -8.35 -24.55 2.74
C THR A 151 -6.86 -24.90 2.85
N LEU A 152 -5.98 -23.89 2.89
CA LEU A 152 -4.56 -24.13 3.11
C LEU A 152 -4.29 -24.63 4.52
N VAL A 153 -3.50 -25.70 4.62
CA VAL A 153 -3.04 -26.25 5.89
C VAL A 153 -1.57 -25.89 6.04
N VAL A 154 -1.26 -25.04 7.02
CA VAL A 154 0.12 -24.72 7.40
C VAL A 154 0.57 -25.76 8.43
N ALA A 155 1.71 -26.41 8.18
CA ALA A 155 2.31 -27.27 9.18
C ALA A 155 2.79 -26.40 10.37
N ALA A 156 2.22 -26.61 11.55
CA ALA A 156 2.68 -25.95 12.76
C ALA A 156 4.17 -26.24 12.96
N ALA A 157 4.95 -25.20 13.24
CA ALA A 157 6.37 -25.35 13.53
C ALA A 157 6.53 -26.24 14.78
N GLU A 158 6.90 -27.50 14.59
CA GLU A 158 7.27 -28.38 15.68
C GLU A 158 8.60 -27.91 16.29
N GLY A 159 8.55 -27.55 17.58
CA GLY A 159 9.71 -27.63 18.47
C GLY A 159 10.04 -26.35 19.23
N HIS A 160 9.49 -26.22 20.44
CA HIS A 160 10.23 -25.85 21.65
C HIS A 160 9.60 -26.57 22.85
N THR A 161 10.06 -27.78 23.13
CA THR A 161 9.77 -28.48 24.39
C THR A 161 10.87 -28.23 25.41
N ALA A 162 10.46 -27.58 26.51
CA ALA A 162 10.95 -27.66 27.89
C ALA A 162 12.45 -27.60 28.20
N GLY A 163 12.81 -26.56 28.98
CA GLY A 163 13.66 -26.76 30.16
C GLY A 163 14.94 -25.93 30.24
N ALA A 164 14.84 -24.64 30.57
CA ALA A 164 15.83 -23.95 31.39
C ALA A 164 15.17 -22.74 32.04
N ALA A 165 14.97 -22.80 33.36
CA ALA A 165 14.64 -21.63 34.17
C ALA A 165 15.87 -20.71 34.18
N LEU A 166 15.75 -19.53 33.59
CA LEU A 166 16.65 -18.41 33.83
C LEU A 166 15.86 -17.11 33.97
N SER A 167 16.12 -16.49 35.11
CA SER A 167 15.59 -15.29 35.75
C SER A 167 14.94 -14.20 34.89
N ASP A 168 13.87 -13.66 35.47
CA ASP A 168 13.35 -12.31 35.31
C ASP A 168 14.50 -11.28 35.31
N THR A 169 14.84 -10.76 34.14
CA THR A 169 15.40 -9.41 33.99
C THR A 169 14.93 -8.87 32.65
N GLU A 170 13.93 -7.99 32.73
CA GLU A 170 13.58 -6.93 31.79
C GLU A 170 14.31 -6.95 30.44
N MET A 171 13.72 -7.64 29.48
CA MET A 171 13.73 -7.16 28.10
C MET A 171 12.35 -6.60 27.82
N ALA A 172 12.20 -5.30 28.07
CA ALA A 172 11.00 -4.55 27.75
C ALA A 172 10.72 -4.67 26.24
N LEU A 173 9.83 -5.59 25.89
CA LEU A 173 9.12 -5.56 24.62
C LEU A 173 8.23 -4.31 24.64
N ALA A 174 8.68 -3.24 23.99
CA ALA A 174 7.91 -2.02 23.86
C ALA A 174 6.54 -2.32 23.21
N PRO A 175 5.42 -1.84 23.77
CA PRO A 175 4.09 -2.07 23.23
C PRO A 175 3.90 -1.21 21.98
N SER A 176 4.15 -1.76 20.79
CA SER A 176 3.95 -1.05 19.53
C SER A 176 2.57 -1.30 18.88
N ALA A 177 1.65 -2.00 19.56
CA ALA A 177 0.45 -2.55 18.91
C ALA A 177 -0.90 -1.85 19.23
N ASP A 178 -1.00 -1.05 20.29
CA ASP A 178 -2.34 -0.57 20.73
C ASP A 178 -2.84 0.68 19.99
N TRP A 179 -1.95 1.57 19.54
CA TRP A 179 -2.37 2.85 18.94
C TRP A 179 -2.94 2.69 17.52
N ALA A 180 -2.41 1.75 16.71
CA ALA A 180 -2.82 1.57 15.31
C ALA A 180 -4.24 1.01 15.19
N LEU A 181 -4.67 0.21 16.17
CA LEU A 181 -6.06 -0.26 16.29
C LEU A 181 -7.02 0.88 16.59
N GLN A 182 -6.57 1.86 17.37
CA GLN A 182 -7.37 3.02 17.74
C GLN A 182 -7.36 4.10 16.64
N LEU A 183 -6.40 4.07 15.73
CA LEU A 183 -6.24 5.08 14.67
C LEU A 183 -5.94 4.39 13.33
N PRO A 184 -6.84 3.53 12.81
CA PRO A 184 -6.60 2.90 11.52
C PRO A 184 -6.49 3.98 10.44
N LEU A 185 -5.48 3.88 9.57
CA LEU A 185 -5.21 4.86 8.52
C LEU A 185 -5.47 4.26 7.15
N HIS A 186 -6.47 4.80 6.44
CA HIS A 186 -6.81 4.38 5.09
C HIS A 186 -6.35 5.41 4.05
N ALA A 187 -6.02 4.96 2.84
CA ALA A 187 -5.76 5.85 1.71
C ALA A 187 -6.87 5.67 0.67
N GLN A 188 -7.43 6.78 0.18
CA GLN A 188 -8.49 6.74 -0.82
C GLN A 188 -8.41 7.94 -1.75
N LEU A 189 -8.96 7.75 -2.95
CA LEU A 189 -9.10 8.83 -3.91
C LEU A 189 -10.32 9.69 -3.57
N SER A 190 -10.19 11.01 -3.69
CA SER A 190 -11.32 11.92 -3.51
C SER A 190 -12.44 11.53 -4.48
N VAL A 191 -13.67 11.47 -3.98
CA VAL A 191 -14.87 11.21 -4.78
C VAL A 191 -15.70 12.48 -4.97
N GLY A 192 -16.26 12.67 -6.16
CA GLY A 192 -17.21 13.72 -6.47
C GLY A 192 -18.59 13.48 -5.87
N SER A 193 -19.48 14.47 -5.97
CA SER A 193 -20.86 14.38 -5.45
C SER A 193 -21.71 13.27 -6.09
N ASN A 194 -21.26 12.71 -7.20
CA ASN A 194 -21.87 11.59 -7.92
C ASN A 194 -21.24 10.22 -7.55
N GLY A 195 -20.35 10.17 -6.56
CA GLY A 195 -19.67 8.95 -6.12
C GLY A 195 -18.54 8.48 -7.04
N GLN A 196 -18.23 9.22 -8.11
CA GLN A 196 -17.12 8.89 -9.01
C GLN A 196 -15.80 9.47 -8.49
N PRO A 197 -14.66 8.79 -8.70
CA PRO A 197 -13.36 9.37 -8.39
C PRO A 197 -13.14 10.70 -9.10
N ASN A 198 -12.74 11.71 -8.35
CA ASN A 198 -12.44 13.08 -8.79
C ASN A 198 -10.95 13.44 -8.59
N GLY A 199 -10.18 12.58 -7.93
CA GLY A 199 -8.72 12.72 -7.84
C GLY A 199 -7.98 12.03 -8.99
N ASP A 200 -6.69 12.35 -9.11
CA ASP A 200 -5.76 11.68 -10.02
C ASP A 200 -5.19 10.43 -9.36
N GLU A 201 -5.63 9.25 -9.80
CA GLU A 201 -5.08 7.96 -9.35
C GLU A 201 -3.61 7.77 -9.77
N MET A 202 -3.27 8.30 -10.96
CA MET A 202 -1.98 8.20 -11.63
C MET A 202 -1.53 9.58 -12.08
N LEU A 203 -0.22 9.76 -12.28
CA LEU A 203 0.34 11.02 -12.76
C LEU A 203 -0.35 11.41 -14.07
N ARG A 204 -1.03 12.55 -14.04
CA ARG A 204 -1.65 13.12 -15.23
C ARG A 204 -0.74 14.19 -15.83
N VAL A 205 -0.26 13.96 -17.05
CA VAL A 205 0.55 14.93 -17.80
C VAL A 205 -0.35 15.73 -18.73
N VAL A 206 -0.53 17.00 -18.41
CA VAL A 206 -1.35 17.93 -19.20
C VAL A 206 -0.45 18.67 -20.19
N ARG A 207 -0.30 18.09 -21.39
CA ARG A 207 0.40 18.71 -22.51
C ARG A 207 -0.45 19.79 -23.17
N ARG A 208 0.20 20.78 -23.82
CA ARG A 208 -0.49 21.85 -24.57
C ARG A 208 -1.41 21.30 -25.66
N GLY A 209 -0.97 20.27 -26.39
CA GLY A 209 -1.75 19.60 -27.43
C GLY A 209 -3.07 18.98 -26.94
N HIS A 210 -3.15 18.60 -25.65
CA HIS A 210 -4.38 18.11 -25.05
C HIS A 210 -5.43 19.22 -24.87
N THR A 211 -4.99 20.49 -24.83
CA THR A 211 -5.89 21.65 -24.82
C THR A 211 -6.47 21.92 -26.23
N GLY A 212 -5.70 21.65 -27.29
CA GLY A 212 -6.12 21.86 -28.70
C GLY A 212 -7.16 20.86 -29.23
N ALA A 213 -7.14 19.60 -28.79
CA ALA A 213 -8.07 18.56 -29.25
C ALA A 213 -9.52 18.73 -28.74
N LEU A 214 -9.73 19.51 -27.66
CA LEU A 214 -11.07 19.78 -27.10
C LEU A 214 -11.57 21.21 -27.37
N VAL A 215 -10.70 22.11 -27.84
CA VAL A 215 -11.11 23.45 -28.29
C VAL A 215 -12.04 23.38 -29.50
N GLY A 216 -11.93 22.34 -30.33
CA GLY A 216 -12.83 22.12 -31.48
C GLY A 216 -14.28 21.79 -31.11
N VAL A 217 -14.57 21.32 -29.90
CA VAL A 217 -15.92 20.85 -29.51
C VAL A 217 -16.57 21.75 -28.45
N GLN A 218 -15.80 22.39 -27.56
CA GLN A 218 -16.37 23.15 -26.44
C GLN A 218 -16.26 24.69 -26.57
N ILE A 219 -15.51 25.23 -27.54
CA ILE A 219 -15.37 26.70 -27.73
C ILE A 219 -16.43 27.30 -28.66
N ALA A 220 -17.19 26.48 -29.39
CA ALA A 220 -18.30 26.99 -30.19
C ALA A 220 -19.45 27.58 -29.33
N THR A 221 -19.61 27.14 -28.07
CA THR A 221 -20.71 27.59 -27.20
C THR A 221 -20.39 28.81 -26.35
N ASN A 222 -19.12 29.04 -25.97
CA ASN A 222 -18.77 30.09 -25.00
C ASN A 222 -18.04 31.30 -25.60
N LEU A 223 -17.68 31.28 -26.88
CA LEU A 223 -17.10 32.48 -27.52
C LEU A 223 -18.17 33.53 -27.89
N LEU A 224 -19.46 33.18 -27.86
CA LEU A 224 -20.54 34.15 -28.08
C LEU A 224 -20.91 34.97 -26.84
N THR A 225 -20.55 34.53 -25.62
CA THR A 225 -20.88 35.22 -24.37
C THR A 225 -19.85 36.26 -23.94
N LEU A 226 -18.64 36.23 -24.50
CA LEU A 226 -17.60 37.24 -24.21
C LEU A 226 -17.84 38.60 -24.89
N LYS A 227 -18.80 38.70 -25.82
CA LYS A 227 -19.12 39.95 -26.53
C LYS A 227 -20.14 40.84 -25.83
N TYR A 228 -20.82 40.37 -24.79
CA TYR A 228 -21.81 41.15 -24.04
C TYR A 228 -21.46 41.08 -22.55
N GLY A 229 -20.72 42.09 -22.08
CA GLY A 229 -20.29 42.20 -20.68
C GLY A 229 -21.43 41.93 -19.70
N GLY A 230 -21.28 40.87 -18.91
CA GLY A 230 -22.21 40.47 -17.87
C GLY A 230 -21.48 39.61 -16.85
N ALA A 231 -21.63 39.95 -15.58
CA ALA A 231 -20.88 39.44 -14.45
C ALA A 231 -20.92 37.90 -14.30
N GLY A 232 -19.76 37.31 -14.01
CA GLY A 232 -19.60 35.89 -13.70
C GLY A 232 -18.59 35.17 -14.60
N ALA A 233 -17.34 35.64 -14.62
CA ALA A 233 -16.26 34.89 -15.26
C ALA A 233 -15.97 33.62 -14.45
N SER A 234 -16.53 32.49 -14.88
CA SER A 234 -16.11 31.16 -14.43
C SER A 234 -14.64 30.99 -14.84
N ILE A 235 -13.75 31.09 -13.86
CA ILE A 235 -12.30 31.03 -14.02
C ILE A 235 -11.96 29.62 -14.51
N PHE A 236 -11.31 29.51 -15.68
CA PHE A 236 -10.83 28.24 -16.24
C PHE A 236 -10.03 27.45 -15.18
N ASN A 237 -10.57 26.31 -14.71
CA ASN A 237 -9.87 25.44 -13.78
C ASN A 237 -9.06 24.39 -14.56
N LYS A 238 -7.72 24.51 -14.51
CA LYS A 238 -6.79 23.59 -15.18
C LYS A 238 -6.90 22.14 -14.67
N SER A 239 -7.49 21.90 -13.49
CA SER A 239 -7.73 20.54 -13.00
C SER A 239 -8.67 19.74 -13.92
N GLN A 240 -9.52 20.41 -14.71
CA GLN A 240 -10.47 19.80 -15.64
C GLN A 240 -9.87 19.42 -17.00
N LEU A 241 -8.59 19.72 -17.25
CA LEU A 241 -7.94 19.39 -18.52
C LEU A 241 -7.63 17.89 -18.57
N LYS A 242 -8.16 17.20 -19.60
CA LYS A 242 -7.82 15.79 -19.85
C LYS A 242 -6.34 15.71 -20.23
N GLY A 243 -5.55 15.02 -19.42
CA GLY A 243 -4.14 14.77 -19.65
C GLY A 243 -3.86 13.29 -19.96
N GLU A 244 -2.63 12.99 -20.32
CA GLU A 244 -2.14 11.62 -20.47
C GLU A 244 -1.90 11.03 -19.08
N LYS A 245 -2.39 9.81 -18.81
CA LYS A 245 -2.12 9.10 -17.55
C LYS A 245 -0.87 8.24 -17.71
N ILE A 246 0.14 8.49 -16.88
CA ILE A 246 1.36 7.69 -16.85
C ILE A 246 1.14 6.52 -15.90
N LYS A 247 0.91 5.32 -16.46
CA LYS A 247 0.46 4.13 -15.73
C LYS A 247 1.46 3.56 -14.73
N ASP A 248 2.71 3.99 -14.78
CA ASP A 248 3.76 3.49 -13.88
C ASP A 248 4.08 4.48 -12.76
N ILE A 249 3.33 5.58 -12.66
CA ILE A 249 3.53 6.63 -11.65
C ILE A 249 2.21 6.88 -10.94
N GLY A 250 1.96 6.10 -9.91
CA GLY A 250 0.80 6.27 -9.03
C GLY A 250 0.84 7.59 -8.26
N ASN A 251 -0.31 8.00 -7.76
CA ASN A 251 -0.41 9.11 -6.83
C ASN A 251 0.29 8.78 -5.50
N PRO A 252 1.17 9.67 -5.00
CA PRO A 252 1.97 9.38 -3.81
C PRO A 252 1.15 9.26 -2.53
N GLY A 253 -0.14 9.61 -2.56
CA GLY A 253 -1.02 9.44 -1.40
C GLY A 253 -1.27 8.00 -0.97
N TYR A 254 -1.20 7.04 -1.90
CA TYR A 254 -1.45 5.63 -1.58
C TYR A 254 -0.38 5.03 -0.67
N VAL A 255 0.88 5.31 -0.98
CA VAL A 255 2.03 4.68 -0.31
C VAL A 255 2.85 5.72 0.44
N LEU A 256 3.51 6.63 -0.28
CA LEU A 256 4.46 7.58 0.33
C LEU A 256 3.83 8.44 1.43
N GLN A 257 2.66 9.05 1.17
CA GLN A 257 2.01 9.92 2.14
C GLN A 257 1.48 9.14 3.34
N ARG A 258 0.86 7.98 3.10
CA ARG A 258 0.30 7.13 4.15
C ARG A 258 1.42 6.63 5.07
N ASP A 259 2.51 6.16 4.50
CA ASP A 259 3.64 5.58 5.25
C ASP A 259 4.37 6.68 6.05
N ALA A 260 4.53 7.87 5.46
CA ALA A 260 5.07 9.04 6.16
C ALA A 260 4.16 9.46 7.34
N VAL A 261 2.83 9.52 7.15
CA VAL A 261 1.88 9.83 8.23
C VAL A 261 1.93 8.78 9.34
N ASN A 262 1.93 7.50 9.00
CA ASN A 262 2.05 6.40 9.97
C ASN A 262 3.35 6.48 10.77
N THR A 263 4.47 6.84 10.13
CA THR A 263 5.75 7.06 10.80
C THR A 263 5.65 8.16 11.88
N HIS A 264 4.96 9.25 11.56
CA HIS A 264 4.74 10.34 12.53
C HIS A 264 3.76 9.97 13.65
N LEU A 265 2.66 9.27 13.34
CA LEU A 265 1.72 8.76 14.35
C LEU A 265 2.42 7.81 15.33
N LYS A 266 3.15 6.81 14.81
CA LYS A 266 3.93 5.87 15.62
C LYS A 266 4.88 6.59 16.56
N ARG A 267 5.66 7.54 16.02
CA ARG A 267 6.61 8.33 16.81
C ARG A 267 5.90 9.11 17.91
N TYR A 268 4.78 9.76 17.60
CA TYR A 268 4.03 10.57 18.56
C TYR A 268 3.46 9.73 19.70
N PHE A 269 2.72 8.66 19.40
CA PHE A 269 2.07 7.83 20.42
C PHE A 269 3.01 6.93 21.20
N THR A 270 4.18 6.60 20.64
CA THR A 270 5.25 5.97 21.43
C THR A 270 5.75 6.91 22.53
N GLY A 271 5.83 8.21 22.26
CA GLY A 271 6.22 9.22 23.24
C GLY A 271 5.08 9.70 24.15
N HIS A 272 3.82 9.53 23.73
CA HIS A 272 2.63 10.03 24.40
C HIS A 272 1.54 8.94 24.45
N PRO A 273 1.74 7.84 25.18
CA PRO A 273 0.78 6.74 25.20
C PRO A 273 -0.60 7.14 25.76
N ALA A 274 -0.66 8.12 26.66
CA ALA A 274 -1.91 8.66 27.21
C ALA A 274 -2.66 9.62 26.26
N ALA A 275 -2.10 9.92 25.08
CA ALA A 275 -2.77 10.65 24.01
C ALA A 275 -3.55 9.73 23.06
N ILE A 276 -3.36 8.40 23.15
CA ILE A 276 -4.07 7.43 22.30
C ILE A 276 -5.57 7.50 22.59
N PRO A 277 -6.44 7.66 21.57
CA PRO A 277 -7.88 7.62 21.77
C PRO A 277 -8.35 6.31 22.41
N VAL A 278 -9.30 6.40 23.33
CA VAL A 278 -9.92 5.22 23.96
C VAL A 278 -10.86 4.51 22.99
N GLU A 279 -11.56 5.28 22.15
CA GLU A 279 -12.43 4.76 21.10
C GLU A 279 -11.73 4.86 19.73
N PRO A 280 -11.96 3.88 18.83
CA PRO A 280 -11.38 3.92 17.49
C PRO A 280 -11.77 5.19 16.72
N PHE A 281 -10.76 5.90 16.25
CA PHE A 281 -10.85 7.11 15.46
C PHE A 281 -10.18 6.90 14.10
N PRO A 282 -10.91 6.39 13.09
CA PRO A 282 -10.34 6.12 11.78
C PRO A 282 -9.84 7.40 11.11
N LEU A 283 -8.60 7.35 10.63
CA LEU A 283 -7.93 8.37 9.84
C LEU A 283 -7.93 7.99 8.36
N GLN A 284 -7.82 9.00 7.51
CA GLN A 284 -7.80 8.87 6.07
C GLN A 284 -6.81 9.84 5.43
N VAL A 285 -6.13 9.35 4.39
CA VAL A 285 -5.41 10.11 3.38
C VAL A 285 -6.29 10.18 2.15
N VAL A 286 -6.87 11.35 1.88
CA VAL A 286 -7.77 11.58 0.75
C VAL A 286 -7.01 12.33 -0.34
N MET A 287 -6.74 11.64 -1.43
CA MET A 287 -5.95 12.14 -2.55
C MET A 287 -6.78 12.94 -3.53
N SER A 288 -6.24 14.06 -4.00
CA SER A 288 -6.85 14.89 -5.04
C SER A 288 -5.92 15.01 -6.24
N ASP A 289 -5.14 16.08 -6.31
CA ASP A 289 -4.33 16.39 -7.50
C ASP A 289 -3.04 15.59 -7.50
N TRP A 290 -2.70 15.03 -8.67
CA TRP A 290 -1.38 14.49 -8.98
C TRP A 290 -1.11 14.64 -10.47
N LEU A 291 -0.63 15.83 -10.84
CA LEU A 291 -0.50 16.21 -12.23
C LEU A 291 0.73 17.06 -12.52
N LEU A 292 1.23 16.90 -13.73
CA LEU A 292 2.24 17.74 -14.34
C LEU A 292 1.57 18.65 -15.37
N VAL A 293 1.66 19.97 -15.21
CA VAL A 293 0.92 20.93 -16.05
C VAL A 293 1.77 22.15 -16.41
N TYR A 294 1.56 22.69 -17.61
CA TYR A 294 2.24 23.92 -18.05
C TYR A 294 1.77 25.16 -17.27
N GLN A 295 2.69 26.09 -17.00
CA GLN A 295 2.36 27.34 -16.31
C GLN A 295 1.57 28.32 -17.20
N SER A 296 2.00 28.55 -18.44
CA SER A 296 1.36 29.49 -19.37
C SER A 296 1.04 28.84 -20.71
N LEU A 297 -0.06 29.22 -21.36
CA LEU A 297 -0.41 28.80 -22.74
C LEU A 297 0.34 29.61 -23.81
N GLY A 298 0.78 30.84 -23.51
CA GLY A 298 1.28 31.80 -24.50
C GLY A 298 2.78 31.70 -24.85
N ASP A 299 3.52 30.81 -24.20
CA ASP A 299 4.95 30.61 -24.42
C ASP A 299 5.23 29.11 -24.62
N GLU A 300 5.77 28.74 -25.79
CA GLU A 300 6.12 27.35 -26.13
C GLU A 300 7.17 26.75 -25.19
N LYS A 301 7.97 27.60 -24.53
CA LYS A 301 9.01 27.20 -23.56
C LYS A 301 8.58 27.33 -22.11
N SER A 302 7.30 27.64 -21.82
CA SER A 302 6.86 27.79 -20.43
C SER A 302 7.14 26.50 -19.64
N PRO A 303 7.71 26.61 -18.42
CA PRO A 303 7.99 25.45 -17.59
C PRO A 303 6.70 24.74 -17.17
N TYR A 304 6.89 23.50 -16.75
CA TYR A 304 5.87 22.64 -16.16
C TYR A 304 6.03 22.61 -14.65
N GLU A 305 4.91 22.55 -13.96
CA GLU A 305 4.86 22.43 -12.51
C GLU A 305 4.20 21.12 -12.11
N LEU A 306 4.80 20.45 -11.13
CA LEU A 306 4.24 19.24 -10.52
C LEU A 306 3.35 19.65 -9.36
N ARG A 307 2.05 19.39 -9.47
CA ARG A 307 1.03 19.71 -8.48
C ARG A 307 0.60 18.46 -7.73
N TYR A 308 0.56 18.57 -6.42
CA TYR A 308 0.07 17.56 -5.50
C TYR A 308 -0.90 18.19 -4.51
N ALA A 309 -2.04 17.55 -4.26
CA ALA A 309 -2.95 17.95 -3.21
C ALA A 309 -3.52 16.74 -2.49
N VAL A 310 -3.47 16.78 -1.16
CA VAL A 310 -3.92 15.71 -0.29
C VAL A 310 -4.60 16.27 0.95
N SER A 311 -5.60 15.57 1.45
CA SER A 311 -6.22 15.84 2.74
C SER A 311 -5.91 14.67 3.69
N ILE A 312 -5.48 14.96 4.91
CA ILE A 312 -5.12 13.97 5.93
C ILE A 312 -5.94 14.30 7.17
N GLY A 313 -6.74 13.35 7.67
CA GLY A 313 -7.61 13.62 8.81
C GLY A 313 -8.53 12.48 9.17
N GLY A 314 -9.40 12.69 10.15
CA GLY A 314 -10.40 11.69 10.52
C GLY A 314 -11.50 11.54 9.47
N GLU A 315 -12.14 10.38 9.45
CA GLU A 315 -13.33 10.17 8.62
C GLU A 315 -14.48 11.11 9.01
N ARG A 316 -15.33 11.42 8.03
CA ARG A 316 -16.56 12.17 8.29
C ARG A 316 -17.54 11.30 9.07
N SER A 317 -18.15 11.87 10.12
CA SER A 317 -19.02 11.16 11.06
C SER A 317 -20.50 11.56 10.96
N GLY A 318 -21.37 10.79 11.64
CA GLY A 318 -22.83 10.97 11.71
C GLY A 318 -23.63 10.11 10.72
N LEU A 319 -24.96 10.09 10.86
CA LEU A 319 -25.91 9.18 10.16
C LEU A 319 -25.78 9.15 8.63
N LEU A 320 -25.12 10.15 8.03
CA LEU A 320 -24.88 10.28 6.59
C LEU A 320 -23.44 10.77 6.26
N LYS A 321 -22.46 10.58 7.16
CA LYS A 321 -21.07 11.09 7.02
C LYS A 321 -20.98 12.57 6.59
N ARG A 322 -21.87 13.43 7.11
CA ARG A 322 -21.96 14.85 6.71
C ARG A 322 -21.11 15.78 7.57
N LYS A 323 -20.77 15.40 8.80
CA LYS A 323 -19.97 16.26 9.69
C LYS A 323 -18.50 16.14 9.31
N ALA A 324 -17.82 17.28 9.16
CA ALA A 324 -16.38 17.31 8.97
C ALA A 324 -15.71 16.80 10.26
N SER A 325 -14.61 16.06 10.10
CA SER A 325 -13.79 15.66 11.24
C SER A 325 -13.12 16.90 11.84
N PRO A 326 -13.02 17.01 13.18
CA PRO A 326 -12.21 18.05 13.83
C PRO A 326 -10.71 17.87 13.55
N VAL A 327 -10.30 16.65 13.15
CA VAL A 327 -8.95 16.31 12.70
C VAL A 327 -8.94 16.38 11.19
N ASN A 328 -8.46 17.48 10.62
CA ASN A 328 -8.34 17.62 9.17
C ASN A 328 -7.22 18.60 8.81
N LEU A 329 -6.32 18.16 7.94
CA LEU A 329 -5.30 18.96 7.29
C LEU A 329 -5.44 18.84 5.79
N ASN A 330 -5.60 19.97 5.11
CA ASN A 330 -5.40 20.02 3.67
C ASN A 330 -3.96 20.45 3.42
N CYS A 331 -3.23 19.66 2.64
CA CYS A 331 -1.87 19.95 2.27
C CYS A 331 -1.75 20.08 0.75
N GLN A 332 -1.16 21.20 0.34
CA GLN A 332 -0.79 21.48 -1.04
C GLN A 332 0.61 22.11 -1.02
N PRO A 333 1.67 21.30 -1.22
CA PRO A 333 3.03 21.80 -1.29
C PRO A 333 3.21 22.85 -2.38
N THR A 334 4.23 23.69 -2.23
CA THR A 334 4.56 24.69 -3.26
C THR A 334 5.00 23.95 -4.53
N PRO A 335 4.35 24.17 -5.70
CA PRO A 335 4.70 23.43 -6.91
C PRO A 335 6.14 23.70 -7.35
N ARG A 336 6.94 22.63 -7.48
CA ARG A 336 8.24 22.64 -8.11
C ARG A 336 8.07 22.79 -9.62
N THR A 337 8.94 23.58 -10.22
CA THR A 337 8.95 23.87 -11.66
C THR A 337 10.20 23.29 -12.32
N ALA A 338 10.03 22.71 -13.51
CA ALA A 338 11.12 22.32 -14.40
C ALA A 338 10.59 22.28 -15.85
N SER A 339 11.46 22.13 -16.84
CA SER A 339 11.03 21.84 -18.21
C SER A 339 10.36 20.45 -18.28
N LEU A 340 9.53 20.22 -19.31
CA LEU A 340 8.89 18.92 -19.51
C LEU A 340 9.92 17.80 -19.71
N GLU A 341 10.98 18.08 -20.46
CA GLU A 341 12.07 17.14 -20.71
C GLU A 341 12.76 16.71 -19.41
N GLU A 342 13.05 17.65 -18.50
CA GLU A 342 13.62 17.34 -17.19
C GLU A 342 12.68 16.50 -16.31
N TRP A 343 11.36 16.74 -16.42
CA TRP A 343 10.38 15.93 -15.70
C TRP A 343 10.26 14.50 -16.22
N GLU A 344 10.38 14.30 -17.53
CA GLU A 344 10.27 13.00 -18.19
C GLU A 344 11.58 12.20 -18.19
N ALA A 345 12.71 12.89 -18.00
CA ALA A 345 14.04 12.30 -17.98
C ALA A 345 14.15 11.15 -16.95
N ASN A 346 14.94 10.13 -17.32
CA ASN A 346 15.25 8.97 -16.49
C ASN A 346 14.00 8.28 -15.91
N ASN A 347 12.98 8.09 -16.75
CA ASN A 347 11.69 7.52 -16.35
C ASN A 347 11.07 8.27 -15.16
N TYR A 348 10.97 9.59 -15.32
CA TYR A 348 10.39 10.52 -14.36
C TYR A 348 11.06 10.51 -12.98
N ALA A 349 12.40 10.40 -12.93
CA ALA A 349 13.15 10.39 -11.68
C ALA A 349 12.89 11.66 -10.84
N LEU A 350 12.79 12.82 -11.49
CA LEU A 350 12.51 14.09 -10.83
C LEU A 350 11.10 14.12 -10.21
N VAL A 351 10.11 13.51 -10.87
CA VAL A 351 8.76 13.38 -10.32
C VAL A 351 8.79 12.53 -9.07
N LYS A 352 9.45 11.36 -9.11
CA LYS A 352 9.54 10.44 -7.96
C LYS A 352 10.24 11.09 -6.77
N GLN A 353 11.36 11.78 -7.01
CA GLN A 353 12.06 12.55 -5.97
C GLN A 353 11.15 13.63 -5.34
N THR A 354 10.43 14.36 -6.19
CA THR A 354 9.56 15.45 -5.72
C THR A 354 8.32 14.91 -5.01
N ALA A 355 7.80 13.74 -5.43
CA ALA A 355 6.71 13.04 -4.76
C ALA A 355 7.05 12.70 -3.31
N GLN A 356 8.25 12.18 -3.06
CA GLN A 356 8.75 11.91 -1.71
C GLN A 356 8.83 13.20 -0.89
N ALA A 357 9.46 14.25 -1.43
CA ALA A 357 9.60 15.52 -0.72
C ALA A 357 8.25 16.14 -0.33
N TYR A 358 7.26 16.08 -1.23
CA TYR A 358 5.90 16.53 -0.96
C TYR A 358 5.20 15.69 0.12
N ALA A 359 5.33 14.37 0.05
CA ALA A 359 4.74 13.47 1.04
C ALA A 359 5.31 13.74 2.45
N ASP A 360 6.62 13.90 2.54
CA ASP A 360 7.34 14.21 3.79
C ASP A 360 6.92 15.58 4.35
N GLU A 361 6.83 16.61 3.50
CA GLU A 361 6.37 17.95 3.90
C GLU A 361 4.96 17.91 4.49
N CYS A 362 4.04 17.23 3.80
CA CYS A 362 2.66 17.11 4.25
C CYS A 362 2.52 16.28 5.53
N ALA A 363 3.30 15.21 5.68
CA ALA A 363 3.31 14.40 6.88
C ALA A 363 3.89 15.15 8.09
N ALA A 364 4.93 15.96 7.88
CA ALA A 364 5.49 16.84 8.91
C ALA A 364 4.46 17.87 9.39
N LYS A 365 3.75 18.54 8.46
CA LYS A 365 2.65 19.47 8.79
C LYS A 365 1.52 18.78 9.55
N PHE A 366 1.23 17.52 9.24
CA PHE A 366 0.26 16.72 10.00
C PHE A 366 0.78 16.44 11.41
N ALA A 367 2.05 16.06 11.54
CA ALA A 367 2.67 15.75 12.83
C ALA A 367 2.66 16.94 13.79
N GLU A 368 2.86 18.16 13.29
CA GLU A 368 2.79 19.41 14.08
C GLU A 368 1.42 19.62 14.75
N ARG A 369 0.36 19.01 14.22
CA ARG A 369 -1.01 19.13 14.74
C ARG A 369 -1.40 18.02 15.70
N LEU A 370 -0.61 16.95 15.80
CA LEU A 370 -0.92 15.81 16.66
C LEU A 370 -1.13 16.19 18.13
N PRO A 371 -0.32 17.06 18.76
CA PRO A 371 -0.56 17.48 20.14
C PRO A 371 -1.89 18.22 20.35
N GLN A 372 -2.36 18.95 19.34
CA GLN A 372 -3.62 19.67 19.40
C GLN A 372 -4.82 18.73 19.25
N TRP A 373 -4.72 17.73 18.37
CA TRP A 373 -5.82 16.81 18.07
C TRP A 373 -5.91 15.65 19.05
N PHE A 374 -4.76 15.21 19.57
CA PHE A 374 -4.61 14.10 20.50
C PHE A 374 -3.77 14.60 21.68
N PRO A 375 -4.33 15.44 22.55
CA PRO A 375 -3.59 15.96 23.70
C PRO A 375 -3.28 14.84 24.69
N ASP A 376 -2.10 14.88 25.29
CA ASP A 376 -1.75 13.97 26.37
C ASP A 376 -2.55 14.35 27.63
N THR A 377 -3.45 13.47 28.05
CA THR A 377 -4.36 13.73 29.18
C THR A 377 -3.64 13.67 30.54
N ALA A 378 -2.45 13.06 30.62
CA ALA A 378 -1.68 12.97 31.86
C ALA A 378 -1.00 14.31 32.22
N THR A 379 -0.64 15.13 31.24
CA THR A 379 -0.06 16.48 31.48
C THR A 379 -1.10 17.52 31.88
N VAL A 380 -2.36 17.36 31.46
CA VAL A 380 -3.47 18.24 31.84
C VAL A 380 -3.89 18.04 33.30
N ALA A 381 -3.80 16.82 33.83
CA ALA A 381 -4.10 16.52 35.22
C ALA A 381 -3.02 17.03 36.21
N ALA A 382 -1.78 17.20 35.76
CA ALA A 382 -0.67 17.70 36.58
C ALA A 382 -0.62 19.24 36.68
N SER A 383 -1.48 19.96 35.95
CA SER A 383 -1.50 21.42 35.87
C SER A 383 -2.72 22.07 36.53
N ASN A 384 -3.56 21.28 37.23
CA ASN A 384 -4.73 21.74 37.98
C ASN A 384 -4.59 21.48 39.49
#